data_AF-A0AAN6INI2-F1
#
_entry.id   AF-A0AAN6INI2-F1
#
_cell.length_a   1.000
_cell.length_b   1.000
_cell.length_c   1.000
_cell.angle_alpha   90.00
_cell.angle_beta   90.00
_cell.angle_gamma   90.00
#
_symmetry.space_group_name_H-M   'P 1'
#
loop_
_entity.id
_entity.type
_entity.pdbx_description
1 polymer ?
#
loop_
_entity_poly.entity_id
_entity_poly.type
_entity_poly.pdbx_seq_one_letter_code
_entity_poly.pdbx_strand_id
1 'polypeptide(L)'
;MDAVYILVPCADSISRVIDDFRVDSRTGELQHRKYARAHLFFTGALSDTLLAHLRSSPAARYIKAVAELYIEYNPIESRVFLTTPSEQPFYALYSPHALNLVSRDLDAAADRLLSVIVSLGIRPYIRYYRPLSSAPYEALEPSLMSGYGTATACPRIAESMAALIQQKLNDYYSHESNTDNSTKRPETLTPSVVIVLDRSVDLYSPLLHEFTYQALVHDLIDLDGGNTYTYTLESTDGQSQSAEAELSEQKDPIWRQLRHWNISEVSQTLADKFEKLLKDNFGMQAAKQV
;
A
#
# COMPACT_ATOMS: atom_id res chain seq x y z
N MET A 1 -31.56 -8.69 2.03
CA MET A 1 -30.81 -7.69 1.25
C MET A 1 -29.70 -8.39 0.50
N ASP A 2 -29.26 -7.83 -0.62
CA ASP A 2 -28.09 -8.31 -1.36
C ASP A 2 -26.81 -7.80 -0.66
N ALA A 3 -25.72 -8.56 -0.72
CA ALA A 3 -24.45 -8.20 -0.12
C ALA A 3 -23.40 -7.90 -1.18
N VAL A 4 -22.61 -6.85 -0.92
CA VAL A 4 -21.40 -6.51 -1.65
C VAL A 4 -20.22 -6.86 -0.76
N TYR A 5 -19.37 -7.76 -1.23
CA TYR A 5 -18.16 -8.18 -0.53
C TYR A 5 -16.95 -7.59 -1.21
N ILE A 6 -16.12 -6.87 -0.45
CA ILE A 6 -14.78 -6.46 -0.87
C ILE A 6 -13.78 -7.32 -0.11
N LEU A 7 -13.03 -8.16 -0.82
CA LEU A 7 -12.29 -9.27 -0.21
C LEU A 7 -10.86 -9.35 -0.73
N VAL A 8 -9.93 -9.70 0.16
CA VAL A 8 -8.60 -10.15 -0.24
C VAL A 8 -8.73 -11.54 -0.89
N PRO A 9 -8.09 -11.82 -2.05
CA PRO A 9 -8.20 -13.10 -2.76
C PRO A 9 -7.42 -14.21 -2.04
N CYS A 10 -7.89 -14.63 -0.87
CA CYS A 10 -7.30 -15.69 -0.07
C CYS A 10 -8.32 -16.77 0.31
N ALA A 11 -7.82 -17.94 0.70
CA ALA A 11 -8.64 -19.09 1.07
C ALA A 11 -9.58 -18.78 2.25
N ASP A 12 -9.13 -17.97 3.21
CA ASP A 12 -9.93 -17.59 4.38
C ASP A 12 -11.12 -16.71 4.00
N SER A 13 -10.91 -15.70 3.15
CA SER A 13 -11.99 -14.84 2.63
C SER A 13 -13.05 -15.67 1.91
N ILE A 14 -12.63 -16.61 1.06
CA ILE A 14 -13.55 -17.47 0.31
C ILE A 14 -14.30 -18.42 1.25
N SER A 15 -13.60 -19.01 2.22
CA SER A 15 -14.24 -19.91 3.19
C SER A 15 -15.31 -19.18 3.99
N ARG A 16 -15.06 -17.94 4.42
CA ARG A 16 -16.03 -17.10 5.13
C ARG A 16 -17.24 -16.76 4.27
N VAL A 17 -17.04 -16.46 2.98
CA VAL A 17 -18.16 -16.27 2.04
C VAL A 17 -18.97 -17.55 1.91
N ILE A 18 -18.32 -18.70 1.76
CA ILE A 18 -19.02 -19.99 1.66
C ILE A 18 -19.85 -20.27 2.93
N ASP A 19 -19.30 -19.96 4.11
CA ASP A 19 -19.98 -20.13 5.39
C ASP A 19 -21.24 -19.27 5.53
N ASP A 20 -21.25 -18.05 4.99
CA ASP A 20 -22.42 -17.15 4.99
C ASP A 20 -23.62 -17.69 4.17
N PHE A 21 -23.37 -18.65 3.27
CA PHE A 21 -24.38 -19.27 2.41
C PHE A 21 -24.52 -20.79 2.63
N ARG A 22 -24.02 -21.32 3.76
CA ARG A 22 -24.19 -22.72 4.12
C ARG A 22 -25.68 -23.08 4.28
N VAL A 23 -26.00 -24.29 3.84
CA VAL A 23 -27.34 -24.90 3.94
C VAL A 23 -27.23 -26.08 4.91
N ASP A 24 -28.22 -26.27 5.79
CA ASP A 24 -28.26 -27.46 6.63
C ASP A 24 -28.59 -28.68 5.76
N SER A 25 -27.72 -29.69 5.80
CA SER A 25 -27.83 -30.89 4.99
C SER A 25 -28.96 -31.82 5.43
N ARG A 26 -29.55 -31.63 6.63
CA ARG A 26 -30.62 -32.50 7.16
C ARG A 26 -32.04 -32.01 6.89
N THR A 27 -32.25 -30.70 6.83
CA THR A 27 -33.57 -30.09 6.66
C THR A 27 -33.78 -29.51 5.27
N GLY A 28 -32.71 -29.32 4.50
CA GLY A 28 -32.76 -28.58 3.22
C GLY A 28 -33.05 -27.09 3.41
N GLU A 29 -33.17 -26.63 4.66
CA GLU A 29 -33.40 -25.25 5.02
C GLU A 29 -32.07 -24.55 5.31
N LEU A 30 -31.99 -23.29 4.89
CA LEU A 30 -30.84 -22.44 5.16
C LEU A 30 -30.82 -22.08 6.65
N GLN A 31 -30.11 -22.84 7.48
CA GLN A 31 -29.99 -22.56 8.92
C GLN A 31 -29.53 -21.13 9.22
N HIS A 32 -28.77 -20.49 8.31
CA HIS A 32 -28.29 -19.13 8.53
C HIS A 32 -27.96 -18.36 7.22
N ARG A 33 -28.92 -18.19 6.31
CA ARG A 33 -28.69 -17.32 5.14
C ARG A 33 -28.63 -15.86 5.57
N LYS A 34 -27.42 -15.27 5.62
CA LYS A 34 -27.26 -13.85 5.98
C LYS A 34 -27.80 -12.90 4.90
N TYR A 35 -27.64 -13.26 3.62
CA TYR A 35 -27.95 -12.37 2.49
C TYR A 35 -28.70 -13.08 1.38
N ALA A 36 -29.46 -12.33 0.57
CA ALA A 36 -30.22 -12.91 -0.53
C ALA A 36 -29.32 -13.31 -1.72
N ARG A 37 -28.31 -12.49 -2.02
CA ARG A 37 -27.35 -12.65 -3.11
C ARG A 37 -26.01 -12.04 -2.71
N ALA A 38 -24.93 -12.43 -3.40
CA ALA A 38 -23.59 -11.91 -3.21
C ALA A 38 -23.00 -11.31 -4.50
N HIS A 39 -22.39 -10.15 -4.38
CA HIS A 39 -21.53 -9.54 -5.39
C HIS A 39 -20.12 -9.49 -4.82
N LEU A 40 -19.20 -10.22 -5.44
CA LEU A 40 -17.84 -10.41 -4.94
C LEU A 40 -16.88 -9.53 -5.73
N PHE A 41 -16.17 -8.66 -5.02
CA PHE A 41 -15.13 -7.80 -5.56
C PHE A 41 -13.81 -8.12 -4.84
N PHE A 42 -12.86 -8.69 -5.57
CA PHE A 42 -11.56 -9.03 -5.01
C PHE A 42 -10.58 -7.87 -5.14
N THR A 43 -9.77 -7.63 -4.12
CA THR A 43 -8.78 -6.53 -4.11
C THR A 43 -7.63 -6.77 -5.08
N GLY A 44 -7.33 -8.02 -5.41
CA GLY A 44 -6.27 -8.44 -6.34
C GLY A 44 -6.73 -9.58 -7.25
N ALA A 45 -5.79 -10.20 -7.95
CA ALA A 45 -6.06 -11.31 -8.86
C ALA A 45 -6.56 -12.56 -8.12
N LEU A 46 -7.59 -13.21 -8.64
CA LEU A 46 -8.15 -14.43 -8.09
C LEU A 46 -7.56 -15.63 -8.81
N SER A 47 -6.91 -16.53 -8.06
CA SER A 47 -6.36 -17.74 -8.66
C SER A 47 -7.45 -18.69 -9.17
N ASP A 48 -7.15 -19.45 -10.24
CA ASP A 48 -8.06 -20.45 -10.80
C ASP A 48 -8.48 -21.51 -9.77
N THR A 49 -7.58 -21.85 -8.84
CA THR A 49 -7.85 -22.82 -7.77
C THR A 49 -8.92 -22.30 -6.80
N LEU A 50 -8.80 -21.02 -6.41
CA LEU A 50 -9.75 -20.36 -5.53
C LEU A 50 -11.10 -20.13 -6.24
N LEU A 51 -11.07 -19.76 -7.52
CA LEU A 51 -12.27 -19.61 -8.34
C LEU A 51 -13.00 -20.95 -8.53
N ALA A 52 -12.26 -22.04 -8.77
CA ALA A 52 -12.82 -23.39 -8.88
C ALA A 52 -13.45 -23.85 -7.56
N HIS A 53 -12.80 -23.56 -6.43
CA HIS A 53 -13.35 -23.83 -5.10
C HIS A 53 -14.65 -23.06 -4.86
N LEU A 54 -14.71 -21.78 -5.22
CA LEU A 54 -15.92 -20.98 -5.11
C LEU A 54 -17.05 -21.53 -6.00
N ARG A 55 -16.74 -21.95 -7.23
CA ARG A 55 -17.70 -22.52 -8.20
C ARG A 55 -18.29 -23.86 -7.74
N SER A 56 -17.50 -24.70 -7.08
CA SER A 56 -17.97 -26.00 -6.56
C SER A 56 -18.76 -25.87 -5.25
N SER A 57 -18.70 -24.72 -4.59
CA SER A 57 -19.36 -24.48 -3.31
C SER A 57 -20.88 -24.29 -3.43
N PRO A 58 -21.65 -24.57 -2.36
CA PRO A 58 -23.09 -24.27 -2.32
C PRO A 58 -23.43 -22.79 -2.50
N ALA A 59 -22.47 -21.89 -2.20
CA ALA A 59 -22.61 -20.44 -2.32
C ALA A 59 -22.72 -19.97 -3.78
N ALA A 60 -22.20 -20.73 -4.74
CA ALA A 60 -22.16 -20.38 -6.16
C ALA A 60 -23.52 -19.93 -6.73
N ARG A 61 -24.61 -20.55 -6.27
CA ARG A 61 -25.98 -20.23 -6.73
C ARG A 61 -26.46 -18.82 -6.34
N TYR A 62 -25.86 -18.23 -5.31
CA TYR A 62 -26.22 -16.92 -4.78
C TYR A 62 -25.33 -15.80 -5.30
N ILE A 63 -24.19 -16.14 -5.93
CA ILE A 63 -23.23 -15.18 -6.47
C ILE A 63 -23.75 -14.63 -7.79
N LYS A 64 -23.79 -13.30 -7.92
CA LYS A 64 -24.30 -12.60 -9.10
C LYS A 64 -23.22 -11.88 -9.91
N ALA A 65 -22.16 -11.44 -9.24
CA ALA A 65 -21.02 -10.81 -9.90
C ALA A 65 -19.74 -11.24 -9.18
N VAL A 66 -18.68 -11.44 -9.97
CA VAL A 66 -17.31 -11.63 -9.50
C VAL A 66 -16.46 -10.68 -10.34
N ALA A 67 -15.71 -9.81 -9.69
CA ALA A 67 -14.81 -8.87 -10.35
C ALA A 67 -13.52 -8.69 -9.54
N GLU A 68 -12.44 -8.39 -10.23
CA GLU A 68 -11.12 -8.10 -9.66
C GLU A 68 -10.88 -6.60 -9.79
N LEU A 69 -10.55 -5.94 -8.67
CA LEU A 69 -10.44 -4.49 -8.60
C LEU A 69 -9.00 -3.98 -8.74
N TYR A 70 -7.99 -4.80 -8.44
CA TYR A 70 -6.57 -4.42 -8.46
C TYR A 70 -6.28 -3.15 -7.64
N ILE A 71 -6.75 -3.14 -6.38
CA ILE A 71 -6.58 -2.04 -5.41
C ILE A 71 -5.82 -2.50 -4.15
N GLU A 72 -5.02 -3.56 -4.25
CA GLU A 72 -4.27 -4.12 -3.13
C GLU A 72 -3.01 -3.32 -2.79
N TYR A 73 -3.15 -2.04 -2.49
CA TYR A 73 -2.05 -1.17 -2.06
C TYR A 73 -2.59 0.00 -1.23
N ASN A 74 -1.71 0.68 -0.50
CA ASN A 74 -2.08 1.81 0.33
C ASN A 74 -1.67 3.11 -0.37
N PRO A 75 -2.59 3.86 -0.99
CA PRO A 75 -2.29 5.19 -1.54
C PRO A 75 -2.13 6.18 -0.40
N ILE A 76 -0.90 6.60 -0.11
CA ILE A 76 -0.60 7.55 0.97
C ILE A 76 -0.75 8.98 0.46
N GLU A 77 -0.21 9.25 -0.73
CA GLU A 77 -0.27 10.55 -1.38
C GLU A 77 -0.50 10.37 -2.89
N SER A 78 -0.78 11.48 -3.57
CA SER A 78 -0.92 11.56 -5.02
C SER A 78 0.22 10.91 -5.83
N ARG A 79 1.42 10.76 -5.24
CA ARG A 79 2.59 10.13 -5.88
C ARG A 79 3.31 9.12 -4.99
N VAL A 80 2.73 8.76 -3.84
CA VAL A 80 3.36 7.86 -2.86
C VAL A 80 2.36 6.78 -2.48
N PHE A 81 2.78 5.53 -2.59
CA PHE A 81 2.00 4.38 -2.18
C PHE A 81 2.88 3.39 -1.44
N LEU A 82 2.26 2.55 -0.60
CA LEU A 82 2.92 1.47 0.10
C LEU A 82 2.38 0.12 -0.36
N THR A 83 3.29 -0.82 -0.54
CA THR A 83 3.01 -2.22 -0.86
C THR A 83 3.45 -3.12 0.29
N THR A 84 3.10 -2.77 1.53
CA THR A 84 3.62 -3.38 2.78
C THR A 84 3.17 -4.84 2.95
N PRO A 85 3.99 -5.86 2.60
CA PRO A 85 3.53 -7.25 2.53
C PRO A 85 3.24 -7.88 3.91
N SER A 86 3.90 -7.38 4.96
CA SER A 86 3.81 -7.87 6.34
C SER A 86 4.06 -6.72 7.32
N GLU A 87 3.89 -6.96 8.63
CA GLU A 87 4.13 -5.93 9.66
C GLU A 87 5.58 -5.45 9.73
N GLN A 88 6.55 -6.34 9.43
CA GLN A 88 7.98 -6.04 9.50
C GLN A 88 8.69 -6.46 8.20
N PRO A 89 8.40 -5.81 7.06
CA PRO A 89 8.89 -6.24 5.76
C PRO A 89 10.40 -6.09 5.64
N PHE A 90 10.98 -5.07 6.30
CA PHE A 90 12.44 -4.89 6.31
C PHE A 90 13.14 -6.07 7.01
N TYR A 91 12.63 -6.51 8.16
CA TYR A 91 13.16 -7.69 8.85
C TYR A 91 13.00 -8.95 7.99
N ALA A 92 11.81 -9.17 7.43
CA ALA A 92 11.55 -10.34 6.59
C ALA A 92 12.45 -10.42 5.35
N LEU A 93 12.76 -9.28 4.72
CA LEU A 93 13.56 -9.23 3.50
C LEU A 93 15.07 -9.29 3.74
N TYR A 94 15.57 -8.65 4.80
CA TYR A 94 17.02 -8.45 4.99
C TYR A 94 17.62 -9.25 6.16
N SER A 95 16.81 -9.81 7.07
CA SER A 95 17.33 -10.56 8.22
C SER A 95 17.80 -11.97 7.81
N PRO A 96 19.01 -12.40 8.20
CA PRO A 96 19.47 -13.78 7.98
C PRO A 96 18.64 -14.81 8.76
N HIS A 97 17.87 -14.38 9.78
CA HIS A 97 16.99 -15.25 10.56
C HIS A 97 15.61 -15.43 9.94
N ALA A 98 15.28 -14.69 8.87
CA ALA A 98 13.96 -14.66 8.25
C ALA A 98 13.96 -15.13 6.78
N LEU A 99 14.98 -15.88 6.36
CA LEU A 99 15.15 -16.31 4.96
C LEU A 99 13.94 -17.07 4.40
N ASN A 100 13.20 -17.79 5.25
CA ASN A 100 11.97 -18.50 4.88
C ASN A 100 10.78 -17.56 4.59
N LEU A 101 10.84 -16.31 5.02
CA LEU A 101 9.79 -15.30 4.80
C LEU A 101 10.03 -14.47 3.54
N VAL A 102 11.27 -14.41 3.04
CA VAL A 102 11.68 -13.57 1.90
C VAL A 102 10.81 -13.84 0.66
N SER A 103 10.64 -15.11 0.28
CA SER A 103 9.88 -15.47 -0.92
C SER A 103 8.41 -15.08 -0.80
N ARG A 104 7.80 -15.33 0.36
CA ARG A 104 6.41 -14.97 0.66
C ARG A 104 6.20 -13.45 0.59
N ASP A 105 7.06 -12.68 1.25
CA ASP A 105 6.91 -11.23 1.32
C ASP A 105 7.21 -10.56 -0.03
N LEU A 106 8.16 -11.10 -0.80
CA LEU A 106 8.41 -10.68 -2.18
C LEU A 106 7.22 -10.94 -3.09
N ASP A 107 6.63 -12.14 -3.03
CA ASP A 107 5.48 -12.50 -3.84
C ASP A 107 4.27 -11.62 -3.52
N ALA A 108 3.97 -11.44 -2.23
CA ALA A 108 2.91 -10.55 -1.77
C ALA A 108 3.15 -9.09 -2.21
N ALA A 109 4.37 -8.57 -2.06
CA ALA A 109 4.69 -7.21 -2.52
C ALA A 109 4.57 -7.08 -4.05
N ALA A 110 4.90 -8.13 -4.82
CA ALA A 110 4.73 -8.15 -6.26
C ALA A 110 3.25 -8.17 -6.69
N ASP A 111 2.36 -8.87 -5.99
CA ASP A 111 0.90 -8.82 -6.23
C ASP A 111 0.32 -7.42 -5.99
N ARG A 112 0.79 -6.75 -4.94
CA ARG A 112 0.40 -5.38 -4.63
C ARG A 112 0.93 -4.38 -5.65
N LEU A 113 2.16 -4.57 -6.13
CA LEU A 113 2.69 -3.71 -7.19
C LEU A 113 2.00 -3.98 -8.54
N LEU A 114 1.62 -5.23 -8.84
CA LEU A 114 0.76 -5.54 -9.98
C LEU A 114 -0.53 -4.73 -9.91
N SER A 115 -1.17 -4.68 -8.74
CA SER A 115 -2.38 -3.88 -8.52
C SER A 115 -2.17 -2.41 -8.87
N VAL A 116 -1.04 -1.80 -8.46
CA VAL A 116 -0.69 -0.42 -8.83
C VAL A 116 -0.53 -0.26 -10.34
N ILE A 117 0.17 -1.18 -11.01
CA ILE A 117 0.42 -1.10 -12.46
C ILE A 117 -0.89 -1.20 -13.25
N VAL A 118 -1.77 -2.12 -12.84
CA VAL A 118 -3.08 -2.34 -13.46
C VAL A 118 -4.01 -1.15 -13.20
N SER A 119 -4.08 -0.63 -11.97
CA SER A 119 -4.94 0.51 -11.64
C SER A 119 -4.54 1.80 -12.37
N LEU A 120 -3.24 1.98 -12.64
CA LEU A 120 -2.72 3.07 -13.46
C LEU A 120 -2.93 2.86 -14.96
N GLY A 121 -3.30 1.65 -15.40
CA GLY A 121 -3.48 1.31 -16.82
C GLY A 121 -2.18 1.39 -17.64
N ILE A 122 -1.02 1.18 -17.00
CA ILE A 122 0.28 1.29 -17.65
C ILE A 122 0.85 -0.08 -18.02
N ARG A 123 1.63 -0.14 -19.11
CA ARG A 123 2.46 -1.31 -19.46
C ARG A 123 3.94 -0.91 -19.41
N PRO A 124 4.63 -1.12 -18.27
CA PRO A 124 5.98 -0.60 -18.07
C PRO A 124 7.07 -1.57 -18.51
N TYR A 125 8.24 -1.03 -18.89
CA TYR A 125 9.49 -1.77 -18.87
C TYR A 125 10.02 -1.86 -17.44
N ILE A 126 10.35 -3.06 -16.99
CA ILE A 126 10.93 -3.27 -15.66
C ILE A 126 12.45 -3.15 -15.75
N ARG A 127 13.02 -2.28 -14.93
CA ARG A 127 14.46 -2.16 -14.69
C ARG A 127 14.71 -2.38 -13.20
N TYR A 128 15.89 -2.88 -12.86
CA TYR A 128 16.25 -3.11 -11.47
C TYR A 128 17.69 -2.73 -11.20
N TYR A 129 17.94 -2.32 -9.96
CA TYR A 129 19.28 -2.10 -9.46
C TYR A 129 19.99 -3.45 -9.30
N ARG A 130 21.17 -3.54 -9.91
CA ARG A 130 22.08 -4.67 -9.78
C ARG A 130 23.47 -4.11 -9.51
N PRO A 131 23.97 -4.15 -8.27
CA PRO A 131 25.34 -3.74 -8.01
C PRO A 131 26.28 -4.65 -8.81
N LEU A 132 27.27 -4.03 -9.47
CA LEU A 132 28.38 -4.79 -10.05
C LEU A 132 29.07 -5.51 -8.88
N SER A 133 29.24 -6.82 -8.99
CA SER A 133 29.96 -7.60 -7.99
C SER A 133 31.44 -7.20 -8.03
N SER A 134 31.79 -6.06 -7.41
CA SER A 134 33.16 -5.58 -7.28
C SER A 134 33.59 -5.66 -5.83
N ALA A 135 33.60 -6.87 -5.29
CA ALA A 135 34.57 -7.34 -4.31
C ALA A 135 34.36 -8.85 -4.12
N PRO A 136 35.40 -9.69 -4.24
CA PRO A 136 35.30 -11.06 -3.79
C PRO A 136 35.16 -11.03 -2.26
N TYR A 137 33.97 -11.29 -1.74
CA TYR A 137 33.82 -11.76 -0.35
C TYR A 137 34.29 -13.24 -0.22
N GLU A 138 35.25 -13.65 -1.05
CA GLU A 138 36.01 -14.89 -0.93
C GLU A 138 37.30 -14.69 -0.11
N ALA A 139 37.56 -13.48 0.41
CA ALA A 139 38.80 -13.15 1.12
C ALA A 139 38.62 -12.85 2.63
N LEU A 140 37.52 -13.29 3.26
CA LEU A 140 37.53 -13.51 4.70
C LEU A 140 37.84 -14.98 4.95
N GLU A 141 39.11 -15.22 5.32
CA GLU A 141 39.65 -16.44 5.90
C GLU A 141 38.59 -17.50 6.30
N PRO A 142 38.57 -18.67 5.64
CA PRO A 142 37.66 -19.79 5.96
C PRO A 142 37.76 -20.26 7.42
N SER A 143 38.84 -19.91 8.12
CA SER A 143 39.15 -20.32 9.48
C SER A 143 38.23 -19.68 10.55
N LEU A 144 37.52 -18.58 10.24
CA LEU A 144 36.52 -17.97 11.12
C LEU A 144 35.07 -18.35 10.79
N MET A 145 34.83 -19.10 9.71
CA MET A 145 33.49 -19.50 9.23
C MET A 145 33.09 -20.95 9.61
N SER A 146 33.80 -21.59 10.54
CA SER A 146 33.53 -22.99 10.94
C SER A 146 32.27 -23.20 11.83
N GLY A 147 31.29 -22.29 11.82
CA GLY A 147 30.09 -22.40 12.66
C GLY A 147 28.76 -21.98 12.03
N TYR A 148 28.79 -21.30 10.88
CA TYR A 148 27.58 -20.82 10.20
C TYR A 148 27.66 -21.17 8.71
N GLY A 149 26.59 -21.76 8.20
CA GLY A 149 26.51 -22.36 6.87
C GLY A 149 26.97 -21.46 5.72
N THR A 150 27.43 -22.14 4.69
CA THR A 150 27.92 -21.65 3.40
C THR A 150 27.12 -20.50 2.78
N ALA A 151 27.85 -19.49 2.28
CA ALA A 151 27.44 -18.45 1.33
C ALA A 151 26.39 -17.42 1.81
N THR A 152 26.86 -16.35 2.45
CA THR A 152 26.10 -15.09 2.59
C THR A 152 26.06 -14.38 1.22
N ALA A 153 25.32 -14.94 0.27
CA ALA A 153 24.93 -14.23 -0.94
C ALA A 153 24.05 -13.06 -0.50
N CYS A 154 24.45 -11.82 -0.80
CA CYS A 154 23.53 -10.69 -0.66
C CYS A 154 22.22 -11.06 -1.36
N PRO A 155 21.07 -11.08 -0.66
CA PRO A 155 19.81 -11.44 -1.27
C PRO A 155 19.56 -10.43 -2.39
N ARG A 156 19.47 -10.91 -3.64
CA ARG A 156 19.28 -10.08 -4.83
C ARG A 156 17.81 -9.65 -4.92
N ILE A 157 17.34 -8.94 -3.90
CA ILE A 157 15.93 -8.59 -3.66
C ILE A 157 15.35 -7.85 -4.85
N ALA A 158 16.07 -6.84 -5.37
CA ALA A 158 15.60 -6.05 -6.51
C ALA A 158 15.46 -6.88 -7.80
N GLU A 159 16.38 -7.80 -8.06
CA GLU A 159 16.32 -8.72 -9.21
C GLU A 159 15.17 -9.72 -9.07
N SER A 160 15.06 -10.38 -7.92
CA SER A 160 13.99 -11.33 -7.63
C SER A 160 12.61 -10.67 -7.72
N MET A 161 12.47 -9.47 -7.14
CA MET A 161 11.25 -8.67 -7.23
C MET A 161 10.92 -8.33 -8.69
N ALA A 162 11.89 -7.84 -9.46
CA ALA A 162 11.69 -7.51 -10.88
C ALA A 162 11.24 -8.73 -11.71
N ALA A 163 11.84 -9.90 -11.48
CA ALA A 163 11.45 -11.14 -12.14
C ALA A 163 10.01 -11.55 -11.77
N LEU A 164 9.63 -11.46 -10.49
CA LEU A 164 8.28 -11.78 -10.02
C LEU A 164 7.24 -10.83 -10.62
N ILE A 165 7.50 -9.52 -10.64
CA ILE A 165 6.59 -8.55 -11.25
C ILE A 165 6.44 -8.84 -12.74
N GLN A 166 7.54 -9.14 -13.45
CA GLN A 166 7.49 -9.48 -14.87
C GLN A 166 6.64 -10.73 -15.13
N GLN A 167 6.80 -11.76 -14.30
CA GLN A 167 6.00 -12.98 -14.39
C GLN A 167 4.52 -12.68 -14.19
N LYS A 168 4.15 -12.00 -13.10
CA LYS A 168 2.75 -11.66 -12.80
C LYS A 168 2.10 -10.76 -13.87
N LEU A 169 2.87 -9.85 -14.47
CA LEU A 169 2.39 -9.06 -15.60
C LEU A 169 2.16 -9.91 -16.85
N ASN A 170 3.06 -10.84 -17.17
CA ASN A 170 2.87 -11.75 -18.30
C ASN A 170 1.61 -12.59 -18.12
N ASP A 171 1.39 -13.11 -16.91
CA ASP A 171 0.20 -13.89 -16.56
C ASP A 171 -1.05 -13.02 -16.74
N TYR A 172 -1.08 -11.82 -16.17
CA TYR A 172 -2.18 -10.86 -16.32
C TYR A 172 -2.50 -10.55 -17.80
N TYR A 173 -1.49 -10.20 -18.60
CA TYR A 173 -1.70 -9.88 -20.02
C TYR A 173 -2.13 -11.09 -20.86
N SER A 174 -1.73 -12.31 -20.48
CA SER A 174 -2.19 -13.52 -21.15
C SER A 174 -3.70 -13.70 -21.01
N HIS A 175 -4.26 -13.39 -19.83
CA HIS A 175 -5.70 -13.45 -19.57
C HIS A 175 -6.45 -12.28 -20.22
N GLU A 176 -5.90 -11.06 -20.20
CA GLU A 176 -6.50 -9.92 -20.91
C GLU A 176 -6.62 -10.16 -22.42
N SER A 177 -5.62 -10.79 -23.06
CA SER A 177 -5.64 -10.99 -24.51
C SER A 177 -6.82 -11.84 -25.02
N ASN A 178 -7.43 -12.64 -24.15
CA ASN A 178 -8.62 -13.46 -24.45
C ASN A 178 -9.95 -12.72 -24.19
N THR A 179 -9.93 -11.56 -23.54
CA THR A 179 -11.13 -10.83 -23.12
C THR A 179 -11.18 -9.52 -23.89
N ASP A 180 -12.15 -9.41 -24.82
CA ASP A 180 -12.50 -8.27 -25.68
C ASP A 180 -11.48 -7.12 -25.92
N ASN A 181 -11.28 -6.79 -27.21
CA ASN A 181 -10.36 -5.77 -27.75
C ASN A 181 -10.52 -4.31 -27.21
N SER A 182 -11.35 -4.07 -26.20
CA SER A 182 -11.68 -2.74 -25.66
C SER A 182 -10.64 -2.15 -24.68
N THR A 183 -9.68 -2.92 -24.19
CA THR A 183 -8.58 -2.42 -23.33
C THR A 183 -7.24 -2.27 -24.07
N LYS A 184 -7.26 -2.30 -25.41
CA LYS A 184 -6.07 -1.97 -26.21
C LYS A 184 -5.62 -0.55 -25.90
N ARG A 185 -4.47 -0.46 -25.21
CA ARG A 185 -3.73 0.77 -24.95
C ARG A 185 -3.70 1.64 -26.22
N PRO A 186 -4.08 2.93 -26.14
CA PRO A 186 -3.81 3.87 -27.20
C PRO A 186 -2.32 3.86 -27.52
N GLU A 187 -1.94 3.59 -28.78
CA GLU A 187 -0.54 3.54 -29.25
C GLU A 187 0.25 4.84 -28.97
N THR A 188 -0.45 5.91 -28.59
CA THR A 188 0.06 7.25 -28.30
C THR A 188 0.68 7.43 -26.91
N LEU A 189 0.58 6.46 -26.00
CA LEU A 189 1.12 6.59 -24.64
C LEU A 189 2.63 6.33 -24.61
N THR A 190 3.40 7.28 -24.06
CA THR A 190 4.85 7.12 -23.81
C THR A 190 5.17 5.85 -23.03
N PRO A 191 6.26 5.14 -23.35
CA PRO A 191 6.65 3.94 -22.62
C PRO A 191 6.91 4.27 -21.15
N SER A 192 6.23 3.56 -20.25
CA SER A 192 6.40 3.69 -18.80
C SER A 192 7.59 2.83 -18.36
N VAL A 193 8.25 3.20 -17.27
CA VAL A 193 9.35 2.41 -16.70
C VAL A 193 9.10 2.24 -15.20
N VAL A 194 9.22 1.01 -14.72
CA VAL A 194 9.27 0.70 -13.28
C VAL A 194 10.72 0.41 -12.95
N ILE A 195 11.27 1.14 -11.99
CA ILE A 195 12.63 0.93 -11.50
C ILE A 195 12.54 0.31 -10.10
N VAL A 196 13.00 -0.93 -9.97
CA VAL A 196 13.06 -1.66 -8.71
C VAL A 196 14.43 -1.42 -8.07
N LEU A 197 14.43 -0.84 -6.88
CA LEU A 197 15.63 -0.57 -6.10
C LEU A 197 15.58 -1.41 -4.81
N ASP A 198 16.75 -1.68 -4.24
CA ASP A 198 16.87 -2.14 -2.86
C ASP A 198 17.38 -0.98 -1.98
N ARG A 199 17.33 -1.14 -0.65
CA ARG A 199 17.78 -0.06 0.25
C ARG A 199 19.29 0.18 0.18
N SER A 200 20.07 -0.79 -0.33
CA SER A 200 21.53 -0.67 -0.42
C SER A 200 22.01 0.41 -1.40
N VAL A 201 21.14 0.88 -2.30
CA VAL A 201 21.44 2.00 -3.22
C VAL A 201 21.75 3.30 -2.47
N ASP A 202 21.20 3.49 -1.27
CA ASP A 202 21.40 4.67 -0.45
C ASP A 202 21.09 4.33 1.01
N LEU A 203 22.09 4.31 1.87
CA LEU A 203 21.91 4.05 3.31
C LEU A 203 21.82 5.33 4.15
N TYR A 204 22.05 6.49 3.55
CA TYR A 204 22.19 7.75 4.28
C TYR A 204 20.87 8.49 4.41
N SER A 205 20.12 8.66 3.32
CA SER A 205 18.90 9.49 3.34
C SER A 205 17.86 9.13 4.42
N PRO A 206 17.61 7.86 4.79
CA PRO A 206 16.65 7.52 5.83
C PRO A 206 17.10 7.89 7.26
N LEU A 207 18.39 8.21 7.44
CA LEU A 207 18.99 8.50 8.74
C LEU A 207 19.29 9.99 8.93
N LEU A 208 19.13 10.80 7.89
CA LEU A 208 19.39 12.23 7.95
C LEU A 208 18.15 12.97 8.46
N HIS A 209 18.35 13.89 9.40
CA HIS A 209 17.35 14.89 9.75
C HIS A 209 17.13 15.83 8.55
N GLU A 210 15.91 15.85 8.04
CA GLU A 210 15.54 16.61 6.85
C GLU A 210 14.75 17.87 7.24
N PHE A 211 15.00 18.99 6.57
CA PHE A 211 14.42 20.30 6.96
C PHE A 211 13.17 20.68 6.16
N THR A 212 12.66 19.77 5.34
CA THR A 212 11.36 19.96 4.68
C THR A 212 10.24 19.69 5.66
N TYR A 213 9.15 20.45 5.56
CA TYR A 213 8.10 20.46 6.59
C TYR A 213 7.55 19.07 6.92
N GLN A 214 7.19 18.28 5.90
CA GLN A 214 6.69 16.92 6.11
C GLN A 214 7.73 15.99 6.72
N ALA A 215 8.95 15.97 6.18
CA ALA A 215 9.97 15.05 6.65
C ALA A 215 10.33 15.35 8.12
N LEU A 216 10.48 16.63 8.46
CA LEU A 216 10.75 17.07 9.82
C LEU A 216 9.63 16.69 10.80
N VAL A 217 8.36 16.80 10.37
CA VAL A 217 7.20 16.40 11.18
C VAL A 217 7.20 14.91 11.46
N HIS A 218 7.41 14.06 10.44
CA HIS A 218 7.46 12.61 10.62
C HIS A 218 8.68 12.12 11.42
N ASP A 219 9.72 12.94 11.52
CA ASP A 219 10.97 12.64 12.22
C ASP A 219 10.91 13.06 13.70
N LEU A 220 10.37 14.26 13.99
CA LEU A 220 10.41 14.85 15.33
C LEU A 220 9.10 14.74 16.11
N ILE A 221 7.96 14.48 15.46
CA ILE A 221 6.64 14.49 16.08
C ILE A 221 6.03 13.10 16.04
N ASP A 222 5.55 12.64 17.19
CA ASP A 222 4.78 11.42 17.30
C ASP A 222 3.39 11.62 16.66
N LEU A 223 3.16 10.96 15.54
CA LEU A 223 1.88 10.98 14.83
C LEU A 223 1.11 9.69 15.10
N ASP A 224 -0.12 9.82 15.60
CA ASP A 224 -1.04 8.71 15.78
C ASP A 224 -1.43 8.14 14.41
N GLY A 225 -1.24 6.83 14.23
CA GLY A 225 -1.48 6.16 12.94
C GLY A 225 -0.57 6.65 11.79
N GLY A 226 0.48 7.42 12.11
CA GLY A 226 1.43 7.97 11.14
C GLY A 226 0.98 9.23 10.42
N ASN A 227 -0.23 9.76 10.68
CA ASN A 227 -0.71 10.97 10.00
C ASN A 227 -1.59 11.89 10.87
N THR A 228 -1.91 11.51 12.11
CA THR A 228 -2.80 12.29 12.98
C THR A 228 -1.97 12.95 14.07
N TYR A 229 -2.08 14.27 14.18
CA TYR A 229 -1.41 15.06 15.21
C TYR A 229 -2.42 15.49 16.27
N THR A 230 -2.13 15.15 17.53
CA THR A 230 -2.98 15.49 18.68
C THR A 230 -2.41 16.72 19.39
N TYR A 231 -3.21 17.76 19.57
CA TYR A 231 -2.82 19.02 20.20
C TYR A 231 -3.87 19.53 21.18
N THR A 232 -3.44 20.29 22.17
CA THR A 232 -4.32 20.82 23.22
C THR A 232 -4.78 22.23 22.88
N LEU A 233 -6.08 22.44 22.90
CA LEU A 233 -6.71 23.75 22.83
C LEU A 233 -7.08 24.23 24.23
N GLU A 234 -6.71 25.47 24.56
CA GLU A 234 -7.17 26.12 25.78
C GLU A 234 -8.41 26.97 25.46
N SER A 235 -9.54 26.61 26.06
CA SER A 235 -10.75 27.42 25.99
C SER A 235 -10.68 28.63 26.93
N THR A 236 -11.47 29.67 26.63
CA THR A 236 -11.57 30.90 27.44
C THR A 236 -12.01 30.63 28.88
N ASP A 237 -12.66 29.48 29.13
CA ASP A 237 -13.12 29.04 30.46
C ASP A 237 -12.05 28.25 31.25
N GLY A 238 -10.80 28.17 30.76
CA GLY A 238 -9.70 27.46 31.42
C GLY A 238 -9.80 25.93 31.34
N GLN A 239 -10.76 25.39 30.60
CA GLN A 239 -10.80 23.96 30.26
C GLN A 239 -9.92 23.68 29.04
N SER A 240 -8.97 22.76 29.20
CA SER A 240 -8.18 22.21 28.11
C SER A 240 -8.98 21.14 27.38
N GLN A 241 -9.08 21.24 26.06
CA GLN A 241 -9.68 20.24 25.20
C GLN A 241 -8.61 19.66 24.26
N SER A 242 -8.53 18.34 24.16
CA SER A 242 -7.71 17.68 23.14
C SER A 242 -8.40 17.77 21.79
N ALA A 243 -7.64 18.15 20.76
CA ALA A 243 -8.08 18.20 19.38
C ALA A 243 -7.13 17.39 18.49
N GLU A 244 -7.68 16.80 17.43
CA GLU A 244 -6.93 15.99 16.46
C GLU A 244 -6.91 16.70 15.10
N ALA A 245 -5.75 16.72 14.46
CA ALA A 245 -5.55 17.22 13.12
C ALA A 245 -4.97 16.12 12.23
N GLU A 246 -5.69 15.79 11.15
CA GLU A 246 -5.23 14.81 10.17
C GLU A 246 -4.39 15.47 9.07
N LEU A 247 -3.10 15.14 9.04
CA LEU A 247 -2.14 15.63 8.07
C LEU A 247 -2.27 14.85 6.75
N SER A 248 -3.28 15.19 5.95
CA SER A 248 -3.54 14.55 4.66
C SER A 248 -3.68 15.56 3.54
N GLU A 249 -3.16 15.22 2.35
CA GLU A 249 -3.29 16.09 1.19
C GLU A 249 -4.76 16.28 0.77
N GLN A 250 -5.63 15.30 1.03
CA GLN A 250 -7.02 15.33 0.61
C GLN A 250 -7.87 16.28 1.46
N LYS A 251 -7.59 16.37 2.76
CA LYS A 251 -8.38 17.18 3.71
C LYS A 251 -7.76 18.54 4.00
N ASP A 252 -6.43 18.65 3.91
CA ASP A 252 -5.72 19.89 4.22
C ASP A 252 -5.00 20.50 2.98
N PRO A 253 -5.56 21.57 2.39
CA PRO A 253 -4.95 22.25 1.24
C PRO A 253 -3.68 23.04 1.62
N ILE A 254 -3.55 23.49 2.87
CA ILE A 254 -2.36 24.20 3.35
C ILE A 254 -1.21 23.20 3.48
N TRP A 255 -1.47 22.04 4.09
CA TRP A 255 -0.52 20.93 4.14
C TRP A 255 -0.07 20.53 2.73
N ARG A 256 -1.00 20.26 1.82
CA ARG A 256 -0.68 19.90 0.42
C ARG A 256 0.26 20.91 -0.25
N GLN A 257 0.07 22.21 0.01
CA GLN A 257 0.89 23.27 -0.58
C GLN A 257 2.28 23.35 0.04
N LEU A 258 2.39 23.27 1.36
CA LEU A 258 3.59 23.63 2.12
C LEU A 258 4.46 22.42 2.51
N ARG A 259 3.95 21.19 2.44
CA ARG A 259 4.61 19.98 2.96
C ARG A 259 6.04 19.73 2.43
N HIS A 260 6.36 20.21 1.25
CA HIS A 260 7.69 20.03 0.63
C HIS A 260 8.60 21.25 0.73
N TRP A 261 8.15 22.32 1.38
CA TRP A 261 8.95 23.54 1.55
C TRP A 261 9.86 23.41 2.76
N ASN A 262 10.93 24.22 2.78
CA ASN A 262 11.78 24.30 3.95
C ASN A 262 11.01 24.89 5.14
N ILE A 263 11.20 24.32 6.34
CA ILE A 263 10.47 24.73 7.54
C ILE A 263 10.59 26.22 7.86
N SER A 264 11.72 26.86 7.53
CA SER A 264 11.94 28.29 7.75
C SER A 264 10.97 29.17 6.95
N GLU A 265 10.71 28.79 5.69
CA GLU A 265 9.77 29.49 4.80
C GLU A 265 8.33 29.20 5.18
N VAL A 266 8.04 27.97 5.64
CA VAL A 266 6.70 27.56 6.08
C VAL A 266 6.25 28.38 7.29
N SER A 267 7.12 28.56 8.28
CA SER A 267 6.82 29.34 9.49
C SER A 267 6.39 30.78 9.15
N GLN A 268 7.15 31.45 8.27
CA GLN A 268 6.84 32.81 7.81
C GLN A 268 5.53 32.85 7.02
N THR A 269 5.36 31.93 6.06
CA THR A 269 4.18 31.88 5.20
C THR A 269 2.90 31.60 5.98
N LEU A 270 2.96 30.74 7.02
CA LEU A 270 1.81 30.45 7.87
C LEU A 270 1.42 31.66 8.72
N ALA A 271 2.40 32.39 9.28
CA ALA A 271 2.14 33.62 10.02
C ALA A 271 1.43 34.66 9.14
N ASP A 272 1.95 34.90 7.93
CA ASP A 272 1.36 35.85 6.97
C ASP A 272 -0.07 35.45 6.57
N LYS A 273 -0.29 34.16 6.30
CA LYS A 273 -1.63 33.64 5.97
C LYS A 273 -2.61 33.80 7.13
N PHE A 274 -2.16 33.58 8.36
CA PHE A 274 -2.97 33.74 9.54
C PHE A 274 -3.34 35.22 9.79
N GLU A 275 -2.39 36.13 9.67
CA GLU A 275 -2.66 37.57 9.76
C GLU A 275 -3.65 38.04 8.69
N LYS A 276 -3.50 37.54 7.46
CA LYS A 276 -4.43 37.85 6.38
C LYS A 276 -5.83 37.32 6.69
N LEU A 277 -5.94 36.10 7.21
CA LEU A 277 -7.22 35.52 7.63
C LEU A 277 -7.91 36.37 8.71
N LEU A 278 -7.15 36.89 9.68
CA LEU A 278 -7.67 37.80 10.71
C LEU A 278 -8.18 39.12 10.10
N LYS A 279 -7.44 39.70 9.15
CA LYS A 279 -7.83 40.95 8.47
C LYS A 279 -9.09 40.75 7.62
N ASP A 280 -9.18 39.65 6.88
CA ASP A 280 -10.32 39.35 6.00
C ASP A 280 -11.59 39.02 6.80
N ASN A 281 -11.45 38.43 7.99
CA ASN A 281 -12.56 38.03 8.85
C ASN A 281 -12.86 39.00 10.00
N PHE A 282 -12.29 40.21 9.97
CA PHE A 282 -12.48 41.21 11.02
C PHE A 282 -13.97 41.54 11.25
N GLY A 283 -14.81 41.46 10.21
CA GLY A 283 -16.27 41.64 10.32
C GLY A 283 -17.01 40.51 11.05
N MET A 284 -16.48 39.29 11.09
CA MET A 284 -17.08 38.15 11.82
C MET A 284 -16.77 38.19 13.32
N GLN A 285 -15.65 38.79 13.74
CA GLN A 285 -15.35 38.99 15.16
C GLN A 285 -16.27 40.04 15.81
N ALA A 286 -16.66 41.08 15.06
CA ALA A 286 -17.62 42.08 15.53
C ALA A 286 -19.04 41.51 15.73
N ALA A 287 -19.45 40.49 14.96
CA ALA A 287 -20.76 39.86 15.07
C ALA A 287 -20.94 38.92 16.28
N LYS A 288 -19.86 38.54 16.97
CA LYS A 288 -19.92 37.79 18.25
C LYS A 288 -19.98 38.69 19.49
N GLN A 289 -19.87 40.02 19.33
CA GLN A 289 -19.92 41.00 20.41
C GLN A 289 -21.23 41.80 20.46
N VAL A 290 -22.26 41.37 19.73
CA VAL A 290 -23.64 41.91 19.79
C VAL A 290 -24.57 40.78 20.23
#